data_AF-A0AA90YI39-F1
#
_entry.id   AF-A0AA90YI39-F1
#
_cell.length_a   1.000
_cell.length_b   1.000
_cell.length_c   1.000
_cell.angle_alpha   90.00
_cell.angle_beta   90.00
_cell.angle_gamma   90.00
#
_symmetry.space_group_name_H-M   'P 1'
#
loop_
_entity.id
_entity.type
_entity.pdbx_description
1 polymer ?
#
loop_
_entity_poly.entity_id
_entity_poly.type
_entity_poly.pdbx_seq_one_letter_code
_entity_poly.pdbx_strand_id
1 'polypeptide(L)'
;MDDNTFTIFNTDSVSTKTFAFIPIDSVFTEVKKDSFIDICDRYIGKDSYANFIATITLIITLIIFIIQTCKSNKDKKENIKKNWYLTVIVQPNLNDINKFYEETSQELEHEIKRLKRNNYRNIILEKAKSIRKLQNIKTRFFNSFVTVVQSYNSSLANEVDGVLNELQDKNAIWIDHYRENNLDSCKRIVYDNKAELIGILYQGISQNKKPS
;
A
#
# COMPACT_ATOMS: atom_id res chain seq x y z
N MET A 1 -14.36 -55.68 -109.39
CA MET A 1 -14.47 -57.10 -109.78
C MET A 1 -14.28 -58.01 -108.59
N ASP A 2 -15.34 -58.40 -107.89
CA ASP A 2 -16.64 -57.76 -107.57
C ASP A 2 -17.41 -58.72 -106.64
N ASP A 3 -18.50 -58.23 -106.04
CA ASP A 3 -19.65 -59.01 -105.56
C ASP A 3 -19.45 -60.02 -104.39
N ASN A 4 -20.51 -60.44 -103.69
CA ASN A 4 -21.62 -59.68 -103.07
C ASN A 4 -22.40 -60.65 -102.15
N THR A 5 -22.90 -60.21 -100.99
CA THR A 5 -23.81 -61.05 -100.16
C THR A 5 -24.85 -60.23 -99.37
N PHE A 6 -25.66 -59.49 -100.12
CA PHE A 6 -27.10 -59.23 -99.90
C PHE A 6 -27.67 -59.08 -98.47
N THR A 7 -27.91 -57.82 -98.12
CA THR A 7 -29.19 -57.24 -97.65
C THR A 7 -30.32 -58.17 -97.15
N ILE A 8 -30.86 -57.85 -95.96
CA ILE A 8 -32.22 -57.27 -95.85
C ILE A 8 -32.16 -56.10 -94.85
N PHE A 9 -32.77 -54.96 -95.18
CA PHE A 9 -33.02 -53.84 -94.25
C PHE A 9 -34.40 -53.26 -94.53
N ASN A 10 -35.18 -52.97 -93.49
CA ASN A 10 -36.30 -52.04 -93.58
C ASN A 10 -36.62 -51.42 -92.21
N THR A 11 -36.81 -50.11 -92.15
CA THR A 11 -37.24 -49.36 -90.96
C THR A 11 -37.99 -48.11 -91.41
N ASP A 12 -39.27 -47.98 -91.07
CA ASP A 12 -40.08 -46.85 -91.48
C ASP A 12 -39.76 -45.55 -90.72
N SER A 13 -39.45 -44.51 -91.50
CA SER A 13 -39.56 -43.07 -91.18
C SER A 13 -38.85 -42.46 -89.96
N VAL A 14 -37.75 -41.71 -90.24
CA VAL A 14 -37.58 -40.24 -89.96
C VAL A 14 -37.79 -39.74 -88.50
N SER A 15 -36.90 -38.99 -87.81
CA SER A 15 -35.54 -38.41 -88.06
C SER A 15 -35.07 -37.62 -86.80
N THR A 16 -33.85 -37.08 -86.57
CA THR A 16 -32.43 -37.35 -86.95
C THR A 16 -31.47 -36.47 -86.10
N LYS A 17 -30.27 -36.99 -85.75
CA LYS A 17 -29.01 -36.26 -85.35
C LYS A 17 -29.03 -35.52 -83.97
N THR A 18 -27.91 -35.45 -83.21
CA THR A 18 -26.57 -34.91 -83.57
C THR A 18 -25.42 -35.56 -82.77
N PHE A 19 -24.17 -35.45 -83.26
CA PHE A 19 -22.94 -36.08 -82.71
C PHE A 19 -22.01 -35.12 -81.96
N ALA A 20 -21.15 -35.66 -81.08
CA ALA A 20 -19.81 -35.14 -80.76
C ALA A 20 -18.87 -36.27 -80.26
N PHE A 21 -17.56 -36.16 -80.48
CA PHE A 21 -16.52 -37.16 -80.15
C PHE A 21 -15.19 -36.45 -79.83
N ILE A 22 -14.49 -36.81 -78.74
CA ILE A 22 -13.07 -36.46 -78.48
C ILE A 22 -12.40 -37.63 -77.70
N PRO A 23 -11.15 -38.05 -78.03
CA PRO A 23 -10.49 -39.21 -77.39
C PRO A 23 -9.13 -38.90 -76.68
N ILE A 24 -8.61 -39.94 -76.01
CA ILE A 24 -7.19 -40.21 -75.63
C ILE A 24 -6.57 -39.52 -74.37
N ASP A 25 -6.08 -40.41 -73.49
CA ASP A 25 -5.00 -40.40 -72.49
C ASP A 25 -4.52 -39.13 -71.76
N SER A 26 -4.38 -39.25 -70.43
CA SER A 26 -3.31 -38.56 -69.69
C SER A 26 -2.85 -39.28 -68.40
N VAL A 27 -1.56 -39.64 -68.40
CA VAL A 27 -0.55 -39.61 -67.31
C VAL A 27 -0.96 -39.95 -65.86
N PHE A 28 -0.25 -40.94 -65.32
CA PHE A 28 -0.20 -41.33 -63.91
C PHE A 28 0.40 -40.21 -63.01
N THR A 29 -0.35 -39.70 -62.02
CA THR A 29 0.21 -38.86 -60.94
C THR A 29 -0.34 -39.24 -59.58
N GLU A 30 0.49 -39.84 -58.72
CA GLU A 30 0.17 -40.19 -57.34
C GLU A 30 0.37 -38.96 -56.43
N VAL A 31 -0.68 -38.13 -56.30
CA VAL A 31 -0.60 -36.83 -55.60
C VAL A 31 -0.70 -36.99 -54.07
N LYS A 32 0.39 -37.50 -53.48
CA LYS A 32 0.99 -37.09 -52.18
C LYS A 32 0.05 -36.52 -51.09
N LYS A 33 -1.03 -37.25 -50.75
CA LYS A 33 -2.08 -36.75 -49.85
C LYS A 33 -1.68 -36.79 -48.36
N ASP A 34 -0.88 -37.78 -47.98
CA ASP A 34 -0.58 -38.09 -46.57
C ASP A 34 0.38 -37.07 -45.93
N SER A 35 1.15 -36.36 -46.76
CA SER A 35 2.16 -35.38 -46.35
C SER A 35 1.61 -34.14 -45.64
N PHE A 36 0.30 -33.85 -45.74
CA PHE A 36 -0.32 -32.70 -45.05
C PHE A 36 -1.05 -33.09 -43.77
N ILE A 37 -1.65 -34.28 -43.73
CA ILE A 37 -2.39 -34.76 -42.56
C ILE A 37 -1.41 -35.05 -41.41
N ASP A 38 -0.30 -35.73 -41.68
CA ASP A 38 0.75 -36.00 -40.67
C ASP A 38 1.37 -34.72 -40.10
N ILE A 39 1.50 -33.65 -40.91
CA ILE A 39 1.95 -32.33 -40.42
C ILE A 39 0.90 -31.70 -39.50
N CYS A 40 -0.38 -31.73 -39.88
CA CYS A 40 -1.47 -31.19 -39.06
C CYS A 40 -1.59 -31.96 -37.72
N ASP A 41 -1.62 -33.29 -37.76
CA ASP A 41 -1.74 -34.13 -36.55
C ASP A 41 -0.53 -33.98 -35.63
N ARG A 42 0.67 -33.74 -36.19
CA ARG A 42 1.88 -33.46 -35.40
C ARG A 42 1.90 -32.07 -34.76
N TYR A 43 1.20 -31.08 -35.34
CA TYR A 43 0.99 -29.78 -34.70
C TYR A 43 -0.16 -29.81 -33.67
N ILE A 44 -1.21 -30.60 -33.91
CA ILE A 44 -2.39 -30.71 -33.04
C ILE A 44 -2.11 -31.63 -31.84
N GLY A 45 -1.37 -32.71 -32.05
CA GLY A 45 -1.03 -33.70 -31.05
C GLY A 45 -0.02 -33.19 -30.03
N LYS A 46 -0.46 -33.05 -28.77
CA LYS A 46 0.36 -32.80 -27.56
C LYS A 46 1.05 -31.44 -27.48
N ASP A 47 1.75 -30.99 -28.52
CA ASP A 47 2.52 -29.75 -28.51
C ASP A 47 1.61 -28.50 -28.53
N SER A 48 0.47 -28.55 -29.21
CA SER A 48 -0.59 -27.53 -29.11
C SER A 48 -1.06 -27.31 -27.66
N TYR A 49 -1.28 -28.40 -26.91
CA TYR A 49 -1.71 -28.35 -25.51
C TYR A 49 -0.61 -27.79 -24.59
N ALA A 50 0.65 -28.17 -24.81
CA ALA A 50 1.79 -27.62 -24.10
C ALA A 50 1.94 -26.10 -24.35
N ASN A 51 1.83 -25.66 -25.61
CA ASN A 51 1.88 -24.25 -26.00
C ASN A 51 0.70 -23.44 -25.41
N PHE A 52 -0.49 -24.02 -25.33
CA PHE A 52 -1.66 -23.42 -24.69
C PHE A 52 -1.44 -23.22 -23.18
N ILE A 53 -0.95 -24.24 -22.47
CA ILE A 53 -0.58 -24.14 -21.03
C ILE A 53 0.50 -23.09 -20.81
N ALA A 54 1.56 -23.08 -21.63
CA ALA A 54 2.64 -22.10 -21.54
C ALA A 54 2.13 -20.67 -21.73
N THR A 55 1.25 -20.46 -22.72
CA THR A 55 0.63 -19.15 -22.99
C THR A 55 -0.26 -18.69 -21.82
N ILE A 56 -1.09 -19.57 -21.27
CA ILE A 56 -1.91 -19.27 -20.08
C ILE A 56 -1.02 -18.96 -18.87
N THR A 57 0.07 -19.69 -18.69
CA THR A 57 1.01 -19.48 -17.58
C THR A 57 1.74 -18.13 -17.71
N LEU A 58 2.11 -17.71 -18.92
CA LEU A 58 2.64 -16.38 -19.19
C LEU A 58 1.62 -15.27 -18.89
N ILE A 59 0.34 -15.46 -19.27
CA ILE A 59 -0.73 -14.50 -18.96
C ILE A 59 -0.95 -14.39 -17.45
N ILE A 60 -1.04 -15.52 -16.74
CA ILE A 60 -1.25 -15.55 -15.28
C ILE A 60 -0.06 -14.93 -14.54
N THR A 61 1.18 -15.27 -14.91
CA THR A 61 2.38 -14.68 -14.29
C THR A 61 2.52 -13.19 -14.56
N LEU A 62 2.15 -12.72 -15.75
CA LEU A 62 2.08 -11.28 -16.07
C LEU A 62 1.05 -10.56 -15.19
N ILE A 63 -0.16 -11.13 -15.00
CA ILE A 63 -1.19 -10.57 -14.13
C ILE A 63 -0.70 -10.50 -12.67
N ILE A 64 -0.11 -11.58 -12.16
CA ILE A 64 0.46 -11.63 -10.81
C ILE A 64 1.57 -10.57 -10.65
N PHE A 65 2.47 -10.45 -11.64
CA PHE A 65 3.55 -9.46 -11.64
C PHE A 65 3.01 -8.01 -11.65
N ILE A 66 1.97 -7.71 -12.43
CA ILE A 66 1.31 -6.40 -12.44
C ILE A 66 0.68 -6.10 -11.07
N ILE A 67 -0.04 -7.05 -10.47
CA ILE A 67 -0.65 -6.88 -9.14
C ILE A 67 0.42 -6.63 -8.07
N GLN A 68 1.49 -7.46 -8.06
CA GLN A 68 2.61 -7.32 -7.12
C GLN A 68 3.35 -5.99 -7.32
N THR A 69 3.59 -5.58 -8.56
CA THR A 69 4.26 -4.31 -8.88
C THR A 69 3.41 -3.10 -8.46
N CYS A 70 2.11 -3.12 -8.75
CA CYS A 70 1.17 -2.08 -8.33
C CYS A 70 1.04 -1.97 -6.80
N LYS A 71 1.04 -3.09 -6.07
CA LYS A 71 1.08 -3.09 -4.61
C LYS A 71 2.43 -2.57 -4.10
N SER A 72 3.54 -3.18 -4.54
CA SER A 72 4.91 -2.78 -4.16
C SER A 72 5.17 -1.30 -4.38
N ASN A 73 4.67 -0.71 -5.47
CA ASN A 73 4.84 0.72 -5.76
C ASN A 73 3.95 1.64 -4.90
N LYS A 74 2.85 1.16 -4.31
CA LYS A 74 2.13 1.87 -3.25
C LYS A 74 2.89 1.77 -1.93
N ASP A 75 3.23 0.55 -1.51
CA ASP A 75 3.95 0.25 -0.27
C ASP A 75 5.28 1.03 -0.20
N LYS A 76 6.06 1.06 -1.30
CA LYS A 76 7.29 1.87 -1.44
C LYS A 76 7.02 3.37 -1.26
N LYS A 77 5.97 3.93 -1.89
CA LYS A 77 5.65 5.37 -1.78
C LYS A 77 5.21 5.75 -0.37
N GLU A 78 4.49 4.88 0.32
CA GLU A 78 4.09 5.09 1.71
C GLU A 78 5.31 4.97 2.66
N ASN A 79 6.14 3.95 2.47
CA ASN A 79 7.36 3.74 3.25
C ASN A 79 8.38 4.87 3.04
N ILE A 80 8.53 5.42 1.84
CA ILE A 80 9.37 6.60 1.58
C ILE A 80 8.87 7.82 2.37
N LYS A 81 7.54 8.06 2.40
CA LYS A 81 6.97 9.16 3.20
C LYS A 81 7.18 8.96 4.69
N LYS A 82 6.90 7.76 5.20
CA LYS A 82 7.11 7.39 6.62
C LYS A 82 8.58 7.50 7.02
N ASN A 83 9.49 6.99 6.19
CA ASN A 83 10.94 7.08 6.44
C ASN A 83 11.43 8.53 6.42
N TRP A 84 10.99 9.35 5.44
CA TRP A 84 11.32 10.77 5.40
C TRP A 84 10.82 11.51 6.64
N TYR A 85 9.57 11.26 7.07
CA TYR A 85 9.03 11.83 8.31
C TYR A 85 9.86 11.45 9.54
N LEU A 86 10.19 10.16 9.69
CA LEU A 86 11.00 9.70 10.81
C LEU A 86 12.42 10.29 10.78
N THR A 87 13.07 10.38 9.62
CA THR A 87 14.43 10.90 9.48
C THR A 87 14.52 12.43 9.59
N VAL A 88 13.53 13.18 9.09
CA VAL A 88 13.60 14.64 8.97
C VAL A 88 12.81 15.36 10.06
N ILE A 89 11.74 14.76 10.60
CA ILE A 89 10.86 15.42 11.59
C ILE A 89 10.98 14.78 12.98
N VAL A 90 11.07 13.45 13.09
CA VAL A 90 11.12 12.80 14.42
C VAL A 90 12.54 12.72 14.95
N GLN A 91 13.47 12.06 14.24
CA GLN A 91 14.84 11.79 14.69
C GLN A 91 15.62 13.03 15.18
N PRO A 92 15.73 14.15 14.44
CA PRO A 92 16.47 15.31 14.93
C PRO A 92 15.84 15.92 16.19
N ASN A 93 14.51 15.90 16.28
CA ASN A 93 13.75 16.46 17.39
C ASN A 93 13.61 15.50 18.59
N LEU A 94 14.10 14.25 18.52
CA LEU A 94 14.14 13.34 19.67
C LEU A 94 14.92 13.95 20.84
N ASN A 95 15.95 14.74 20.56
CA ASN A 95 16.72 15.45 21.59
C ASN A 95 15.89 16.54 22.28
N ASP A 96 15.09 17.30 21.55
CA ASP A 96 14.20 18.32 22.12
C ASP A 96 12.99 17.71 22.83
N ILE A 97 12.45 16.58 22.34
CA ILE A 97 11.47 15.78 23.08
C ILE A 97 12.08 15.29 24.41
N ASN A 98 13.27 14.68 24.37
CA ASN A 98 13.97 14.21 25.58
C ASN A 98 14.18 15.35 26.58
N LYS A 99 14.66 16.50 26.11
CA LYS A 99 14.89 17.71 26.91
C LYS A 99 13.60 18.30 27.48
N PHE A 100 12.52 18.35 26.71
CA PHE A 100 11.22 18.85 27.16
C PHE A 100 10.67 18.03 28.32
N TYR A 101 10.69 16.69 28.22
CA TYR A 101 10.22 15.83 29.31
C TYR A 101 11.14 15.85 30.54
N GLU A 102 12.45 15.98 30.37
CA GLU A 102 13.39 16.17 31.49
C GLU A 102 13.18 17.53 32.18
N GLU A 103 13.10 18.65 31.43
CA GLU A 103 12.84 20.00 31.97
C GLU A 103 11.47 20.04 32.70
N THR A 104 10.44 19.41 32.13
CA THR A 104 9.12 19.28 32.76
C THR A 104 9.17 18.44 34.03
N SER A 105 9.87 17.31 34.02
CA SER A 105 9.99 16.44 35.20
C SER A 105 10.80 17.11 36.32
N GLN A 106 11.86 17.83 35.99
CA GLN A 106 12.70 18.53 36.98
C GLN A 106 11.97 19.71 37.60
N GLU A 107 11.25 20.53 36.81
CA GLU A 107 10.48 21.65 37.34
C GLU A 107 9.27 21.17 38.17
N LEU A 108 8.58 20.09 37.77
CA LEU A 108 7.49 19.53 38.57
C LEU A 108 8.00 18.99 39.92
N GLU A 109 9.09 18.23 39.92
CA GLU A 109 9.71 17.72 41.15
C GLU A 109 10.21 18.87 42.05
N HIS A 110 10.82 19.91 41.45
CA HIS A 110 11.25 21.12 42.15
C HIS A 110 10.08 21.89 42.77
N GLU A 111 9.01 22.17 42.03
CA GLU A 111 7.87 22.92 42.53
C GLU A 111 7.11 22.14 43.61
N ILE A 112 6.99 20.81 43.51
CA ILE A 112 6.40 19.99 44.59
C ILE A 112 7.28 20.03 45.85
N LYS A 113 8.61 19.97 45.74
CA LYS A 113 9.53 20.20 46.90
C LYS A 113 9.34 21.61 47.48
N ARG A 114 9.25 22.63 46.63
CA ARG A 114 9.06 24.04 46.99
C ARG A 114 7.71 24.28 47.68
N LEU A 115 6.67 23.55 47.29
CA LEU A 115 5.33 23.60 47.89
C LEU A 115 5.25 22.80 49.20
N LYS A 116 5.89 21.63 49.29
CA LYS A 116 5.95 20.82 50.54
C LYS A 116 6.77 21.49 51.65
N ARG A 117 7.91 22.13 51.31
CA ARG A 117 8.88 22.65 52.30
C ARG A 117 8.43 23.94 53.00
N ASN A 118 7.61 24.77 52.34
CA ASN A 118 7.34 26.14 52.77
C ASN A 118 5.87 26.34 53.15
N ASN A 119 5.61 27.02 54.27
CA ASN A 119 4.24 27.28 54.72
C ASN A 119 3.71 28.61 54.13
N TYR A 120 2.96 28.53 53.04
CA TYR A 120 2.49 29.71 52.29
C TYR A 120 1.17 30.29 52.80
N ARG A 121 1.19 31.59 53.16
CA ARG A 121 -0.01 32.36 53.52
C ARG A 121 -1.05 32.46 52.40
N ASN A 122 -0.64 32.33 51.14
CA ASN A 122 -1.53 32.21 49.98
C ASN A 122 -1.06 31.06 49.08
N ILE A 123 -1.44 29.84 49.44
CA ILE A 123 -1.08 28.62 48.69
C ILE A 123 -1.69 28.59 47.28
N ILE A 124 -2.84 29.21 47.07
CA ILE A 124 -3.54 29.23 45.77
C ILE A 124 -2.70 30.00 44.73
N LEU A 125 -2.17 31.16 45.11
CA LEU A 125 -1.29 31.96 44.25
C LEU A 125 0.01 31.21 43.89
N GLU A 126 0.58 30.45 44.83
CA GLU A 126 1.81 29.69 44.59
C GLU A 126 1.57 28.45 43.71
N LYS A 127 0.44 27.76 43.88
CA LYS A 127 -0.02 26.73 42.93
C LYS A 127 -0.14 27.31 41.51
N ALA A 128 -0.85 28.43 41.34
CA ALA A 128 -1.04 29.07 40.05
C ALA A 128 0.29 29.50 39.38
N LYS A 129 1.26 30.01 40.14
CA LYS A 129 2.63 30.28 39.66
C LYS A 129 3.33 29.00 39.17
N SER A 130 3.24 27.93 39.94
CA SER A 130 3.88 26.64 39.63
C SER A 130 3.31 26.03 38.33
N ILE A 131 1.99 26.03 38.18
CA ILE A 131 1.29 25.61 36.95
C ILE A 131 1.73 26.47 35.76
N ARG A 132 1.82 27.79 35.92
CA ARG A 132 2.23 28.71 34.84
C ARG A 132 3.68 28.48 34.40
N LYS A 133 4.60 28.05 35.28
CA LYS A 133 5.95 27.63 34.86
C LYS A 133 5.90 26.44 33.92
N LEU A 134 5.19 25.38 34.31
CA LEU A 134 5.06 24.15 33.53
C LEU A 134 4.34 24.40 32.19
N GLN A 135 3.34 25.28 32.19
CA GLN A 135 2.70 25.79 30.97
C GLN A 135 3.71 26.50 30.04
N ASN A 136 4.59 27.36 30.57
CA ASN A 136 5.61 28.04 29.76
C ASN A 136 6.60 27.06 29.11
N ILE A 137 6.97 25.97 29.81
CA ILE A 137 7.85 24.91 29.26
C ILE A 137 7.14 24.22 28.09
N LYS A 138 5.87 23.82 28.25
CA LYS A 138 5.03 23.29 27.16
C LYS A 138 4.93 24.26 25.98
N THR A 139 4.58 25.54 26.21
CA THR A 139 4.42 26.51 25.11
C THR A 139 5.72 26.70 24.32
N ARG A 140 6.88 26.66 24.99
CA ARG A 140 8.19 26.71 24.31
C ARG A 140 8.42 25.49 23.42
N PHE A 141 8.12 24.29 23.92
CA PHE A 141 8.21 23.05 23.14
C PHE A 141 7.20 23.01 21.98
N PHE A 142 5.95 23.41 22.22
CA PHE A 142 4.89 23.47 21.21
C PHE A 142 5.30 24.32 20.00
N ASN A 143 5.76 25.56 20.25
CA ASN A 143 6.18 26.49 19.20
C ASN A 143 7.42 26.01 18.42
N SER A 144 8.23 25.13 19.00
CA SER A 144 9.46 24.61 18.38
C SER A 144 9.22 23.30 17.61
N PHE A 145 8.37 22.42 18.13
CA PHE A 145 8.17 21.06 17.60
C PHE A 145 6.81 20.86 16.94
N VAL A 146 5.72 21.27 17.60
CA VAL A 146 4.36 21.00 17.11
C VAL A 146 4.05 21.79 15.85
N THR A 147 4.57 23.03 15.73
CA THR A 147 4.52 23.80 14.49
C THR A 147 5.20 23.07 13.31
N VAL A 148 6.29 22.35 13.56
CA VAL A 148 6.98 21.54 12.53
C VAL A 148 6.13 20.31 12.16
N VAL A 149 5.55 19.60 13.14
CA VAL A 149 4.62 18.48 12.88
C VAL A 149 3.38 18.96 12.12
N GLN A 150 2.83 20.12 12.47
CA GLN A 150 1.64 20.73 11.85
C GLN A 150 1.87 21.10 10.39
N SER A 151 3.08 21.54 10.02
CA SER A 151 3.46 21.79 8.62
C SER A 151 3.44 20.53 7.75
N TYR A 152 3.50 19.35 8.37
CA TYR A 152 3.55 18.05 7.69
C TYR A 152 2.23 17.28 7.75
N ASN A 153 1.57 17.24 8.91
CA ASN A 153 0.27 16.61 9.11
C ASN A 153 -0.49 17.28 10.27
N SER A 154 -1.58 17.97 9.97
CA SER A 154 -2.42 18.66 10.96
C SER A 154 -3.18 17.72 11.90
N SER A 155 -3.57 16.51 11.47
CA SER A 155 -4.19 15.52 12.37
C SER A 155 -3.18 15.11 13.46
N LEU A 156 -1.97 14.75 13.03
CA LEU A 156 -0.90 14.32 13.92
C LEU A 156 -0.46 15.45 14.87
N ALA A 157 -0.52 16.71 14.45
CA ALA A 157 -0.27 17.86 15.33
C ALA A 157 -1.38 18.05 16.38
N ASN A 158 -2.64 17.81 16.03
CA ASN A 158 -3.77 17.84 16.99
C ASN A 158 -3.67 16.68 18.00
N GLU A 159 -3.29 15.48 17.53
CA GLU A 159 -3.03 14.30 18.38
C GLU A 159 -1.89 14.58 19.37
N VAL A 160 -0.78 15.17 18.89
CA VAL A 160 0.35 15.62 19.72
C VAL A 160 -0.06 16.70 20.72
N ASP A 161 -0.86 17.70 20.33
CA ASP A 161 -1.34 18.72 21.28
C ASP A 161 -2.27 18.10 22.35
N GLY A 162 -3.12 17.14 21.98
CA GLY A 162 -3.93 16.37 22.93
C GLY A 162 -3.08 15.76 24.06
N VAL A 163 -2.00 15.07 23.71
CA VAL A 163 -1.05 14.47 24.65
C VAL A 163 -0.34 15.52 25.52
N LEU A 164 -0.03 16.70 24.96
CA LEU A 164 0.56 17.83 25.69
C LEU A 164 -0.46 18.60 26.56
N ASN A 165 -1.75 18.57 26.22
CA ASN A 165 -2.85 19.06 27.06
C ASN A 165 -3.02 18.13 28.27
N GLU A 166 -3.09 16.81 28.04
CA GLU A 166 -3.21 15.85 29.14
C GLU A 166 -2.01 15.89 30.10
N LEU A 167 -0.79 16.10 29.60
CA LEU A 167 0.38 16.34 30.46
C LEU A 167 0.25 17.61 31.30
N GLN A 168 -0.28 18.69 30.74
CA GLN A 168 -0.51 19.94 31.46
C GLN A 168 -1.56 19.75 32.58
N ASP A 169 -2.60 18.97 32.32
CA ASP A 169 -3.66 18.69 33.29
C ASP A 169 -3.17 17.72 34.39
N LYS A 170 -2.44 16.65 34.02
CA LYS A 170 -1.71 15.78 34.96
C LYS A 170 -0.80 16.59 35.87
N ASN A 171 -0.03 17.53 35.31
CA ASN A 171 0.85 18.44 36.06
C ASN A 171 0.06 19.38 36.99
N ALA A 172 -1.08 19.92 36.56
CA ALA A 172 -1.94 20.78 37.38
C ALA A 172 -2.51 20.01 38.57
N ILE A 173 -3.08 18.81 38.34
CA ILE A 173 -3.55 17.89 39.38
C ILE A 173 -2.42 17.56 40.38
N TRP A 174 -1.18 17.42 39.90
CA TRP A 174 -0.02 17.15 40.73
C TRP A 174 0.47 18.32 41.60
N ILE A 175 0.34 19.55 41.09
CA ILE A 175 0.51 20.76 41.88
C ILE A 175 -0.65 20.98 42.87
N ASP A 176 -1.87 20.56 42.52
CA ASP A 176 -3.01 20.70 43.42
C ASP A 176 -2.96 19.76 44.62
N HIS A 177 -2.62 18.48 44.39
CA HIS A 177 -2.51 17.44 45.43
C HIS A 177 -1.07 17.28 45.96
N TYR A 178 -0.26 18.35 45.87
CA TYR A 178 1.19 18.34 46.15
C TYR A 178 1.59 17.75 47.52
N ARG A 179 0.67 17.69 48.51
CA ARG A 179 0.93 17.13 49.84
C ARG A 179 0.98 15.60 49.82
N GLU A 180 -0.03 14.99 49.21
CA GLU A 180 -0.25 13.54 49.17
C GLU A 180 0.68 12.84 48.15
N ASN A 181 1.03 13.52 47.07
CA ASN A 181 1.83 12.97 45.98
C ASN A 181 3.21 12.46 46.43
N ASN A 182 3.53 11.20 46.12
CA ASN A 182 4.89 10.67 46.30
C ASN A 182 5.83 11.22 45.21
N LEU A 183 7.03 11.68 45.59
CA LEU A 183 8.01 12.19 44.64
C LEU A 183 8.53 11.11 43.67
N ASP A 184 8.65 9.86 44.11
CA ASP A 184 9.17 8.78 43.26
C ASP A 184 8.28 8.54 42.03
N SER A 185 6.97 8.75 42.20
CA SER A 185 5.97 8.65 41.12
C SER A 185 5.89 9.89 40.23
N CYS A 186 6.53 11.00 40.61
CA CYS A 186 6.51 12.27 39.86
C CYS A 186 7.09 12.11 38.45
N LYS A 187 8.25 11.45 38.35
CA LYS A 187 8.93 11.21 37.07
C LYS A 187 8.15 10.25 36.17
N ARG A 188 7.52 9.24 36.79
CA ARG A 188 6.75 8.23 36.07
C ARG A 188 5.65 8.84 35.23
N ILE A 189 4.82 9.73 35.78
CA ILE A 189 3.66 10.28 35.05
C ILE A 189 4.09 11.13 33.86
N VAL A 190 5.20 11.86 34.00
CA VAL A 190 5.82 12.64 32.92
C VAL A 190 6.38 11.69 31.84
N TYR A 191 6.98 10.56 32.21
CA TYR A 191 7.53 9.58 31.26
C TYR A 191 6.50 8.60 30.65
N ASP A 192 5.41 8.30 31.34
CA ASP A 192 4.28 7.52 30.80
C ASP A 192 3.66 8.29 29.62
N ASN A 193 3.47 9.61 29.76
CA ASN A 193 3.03 10.49 28.67
C ASN A 193 4.10 10.70 27.57
N LYS A 194 5.40 10.62 27.90
CA LYS A 194 6.47 10.59 26.88
C LYS A 194 6.38 9.34 26.01
N ALA A 195 6.12 8.18 26.60
CA ALA A 195 5.96 6.92 25.86
C ALA A 195 4.75 6.98 24.91
N GLU A 196 3.66 7.60 25.36
CA GLU A 196 2.47 7.93 24.56
C GLU A 196 2.78 8.86 23.38
N LEU A 197 3.43 10.01 23.61
CA LEU A 197 3.83 10.92 22.52
C LEU A 197 4.72 10.21 21.49
N ILE A 198 5.73 9.49 21.97
CA ILE A 198 6.64 8.71 21.13
C ILE A 198 5.88 7.63 20.34
N GLY A 199 4.87 7.00 20.93
CA GLY A 199 3.98 6.06 20.26
C GLY A 199 3.20 6.70 19.10
N ILE A 200 2.60 7.86 19.31
CA ILE A 200 1.89 8.63 18.26
C ILE A 200 2.85 9.02 17.13
N LEU A 201 4.04 9.55 17.47
CA LEU A 201 5.06 9.94 16.48
C LEU A 201 5.57 8.74 15.66
N TYR A 202 5.73 7.55 16.25
CA TYR A 202 6.12 6.35 15.50
C TYR A 202 4.97 5.69 14.72
N GLN A 203 3.70 5.83 15.15
CA GLN A 203 2.55 5.43 14.33
C GLN A 203 2.39 6.32 13.09
N GLY A 204 2.69 7.63 13.21
CA GLY A 204 2.77 8.59 12.11
C GLY A 204 1.51 8.62 11.23
N ILE A 205 1.68 8.83 9.92
CA ILE A 205 0.55 8.92 8.96
C ILE A 205 -0.13 7.56 8.65
N SER A 206 -0.09 6.56 9.55
CA SER A 206 -0.72 5.25 9.33
C SER A 206 -2.25 5.31 9.25
N GLN A 207 -2.89 6.36 9.78
CA GLN A 207 -4.35 6.48 9.89
C GLN A 207 -4.99 7.57 9.01
N ASN A 208 -4.37 7.96 7.89
CA ASN A 208 -5.06 8.76 6.86
C ASN A 208 -6.07 7.92 6.03
N LYS A 209 -6.93 7.16 6.72
CA LYS A 209 -8.20 6.69 6.17
C LYS A 209 -9.11 7.91 6.05
N LYS A 210 -9.41 8.32 4.82
CA LYS A 210 -10.56 9.21 4.60
C LYS A 210 -11.81 8.58 5.24
N PRO A 211 -12.68 9.35 5.92
CA PRO A 211 -14.06 8.95 6.03
C PRO A 211 -14.65 8.82 4.62
N SER A 212 -15.40 7.75 4.39
CA SER A 212 -16.23 7.53 3.20
C SER A 212 -17.68 7.85 3.53
#